data_AF-A0A918E573-F1
#
_entry.id   AF-A0A918E573-F1
#
_cell.length_a   1.000
_cell.length_b   1.000
_cell.length_c   1.000
_cell.angle_alpha   90.00
_cell.angle_beta   90.00
_cell.angle_gamma   90.00
#
_symmetry.space_group_name_H-M   'P 1'
#
loop_
_entity.id
_entity.type
_entity.pdbx_description
1 polymer ?
#
loop_
_entity_poly.entity_id
_entity_poly.type
_entity_poly.pdbx_seq_one_letter_code
_entity_poly.pdbx_strand_id
1 'polypeptide(L)'
;MAVLDIALEQMNAEELLTEMVKPQTSELLKARIRERLVELYDGLVSDVTRRYRYRGEPVEDLRQAAYVGLMKAVNGYDAELGHEFRGYAMITMIGEVKRHFRDRTWAIRVPRVYQERRIELNKATSELTQTLGHSPTVAELSAKMGISEEEVLLTLEASTAYSALSLDAPVGDGEDAAELGDFLPAQDGSLDMLLDKHSVKPLIDALPTREKNILLMRFYGNMTQAEIAAEFGISQMHVSRILRAVLTKLRDGLTD
;
A
#
# COMPACT_ATOMS: atom_id res chain seq x y z
N MET A 1 34.08 -31.56 -13.61
CA MET A 1 33.45 -30.22 -13.62
C MET A 1 33.60 -29.55 -14.98
N ALA A 2 34.82 -29.24 -15.45
CA ALA A 2 35.03 -28.49 -16.71
C ALA A 2 34.36 -29.09 -17.96
N VAL A 3 34.32 -30.42 -18.11
CA VAL A 3 33.68 -31.08 -19.28
C VAL A 3 32.15 -30.92 -19.25
N LEU A 4 31.56 -30.88 -18.05
CA LEU A 4 30.11 -30.75 -17.89
C LEU A 4 29.65 -29.31 -18.17
N ASP A 5 30.52 -28.32 -17.91
CA ASP A 5 30.26 -26.92 -18.26
C ASP A 5 30.24 -26.67 -19.76
N ILE A 6 31.26 -27.17 -20.45
CA ILE A 6 31.38 -27.01 -21.89
C ILE A 6 30.18 -27.66 -22.61
N ALA A 7 29.65 -28.76 -22.07
CA ALA A 7 28.46 -29.40 -22.60
C ALA A 7 27.21 -28.52 -22.44
N LEU A 8 26.98 -27.92 -21.26
CA LEU A 8 25.83 -27.05 -21.01
C LEU A 8 25.89 -25.75 -21.84
N GLU A 9 27.09 -25.22 -22.10
CA GLU A 9 27.26 -23.99 -22.89
C GLU A 9 26.78 -24.12 -24.33
N GLN A 10 26.84 -25.32 -24.90
CA GLN A 10 26.45 -25.62 -26.29
C GLN A 10 24.97 -25.96 -26.46
N MET A 11 24.26 -26.22 -25.37
CA MET A 11 22.86 -26.62 -25.41
C MET A 11 21.93 -25.42 -25.59
N ASN A 12 20.87 -25.60 -26.37
CA ASN A 12 19.78 -24.63 -26.43
C ASN A 12 18.86 -24.74 -25.20
N ALA A 13 17.89 -23.83 -25.11
CA ALA A 13 17.03 -23.73 -23.94
C ALA A 13 16.17 -24.99 -23.73
N GLU A 14 15.62 -25.53 -24.80
CA GLU A 14 14.75 -26.71 -24.79
C GLU A 14 15.53 -27.97 -24.39
N GLU A 15 16.76 -28.12 -24.88
CA GLU A 15 17.69 -29.18 -24.49
C GLU A 15 18.04 -29.10 -23.00
N LEU A 16 18.39 -27.90 -22.52
CA LEU A 16 18.68 -27.65 -21.10
C LEU A 16 17.48 -28.00 -20.21
N LEU A 17 16.28 -27.59 -20.61
CA LEU A 17 15.03 -27.88 -19.87
C LEU A 17 14.71 -29.37 -19.88
N THR A 18 14.94 -30.06 -21.00
CA THR A 18 14.74 -31.51 -21.12
C THR A 18 15.68 -32.27 -20.19
N GLU A 19 16.97 -31.88 -20.11
CA GLU A 19 17.91 -32.45 -19.14
C GLU A 19 17.48 -32.19 -17.70
N MET A 20 16.94 -31.01 -17.40
CA MET A 20 16.54 -30.62 -16.04
C MET A 20 15.44 -31.53 -15.46
N VAL A 21 14.53 -32.02 -16.30
CA VAL A 21 13.38 -32.85 -15.90
C VAL A 21 13.74 -34.34 -15.72
N LYS A 22 14.90 -34.80 -16.23
CA LYS A 22 15.27 -36.21 -16.12
C LYS A 22 15.43 -36.66 -14.65
N PRO A 23 14.93 -37.86 -14.28
CA PRO A 23 14.98 -38.34 -12.89
C PRO A 23 16.38 -38.42 -12.28
N GLN A 24 17.39 -38.70 -13.11
CA GLN A 24 18.79 -38.84 -12.71
C GLN A 24 19.54 -37.50 -12.54
N THR A 25 18.91 -36.37 -12.88
CA THR A 25 19.56 -35.05 -12.83
C THR A 25 19.71 -34.59 -11.39
N SER A 26 20.96 -34.39 -10.96
CA SER A 26 21.27 -33.94 -9.60
C SER A 26 20.81 -32.49 -9.35
N GLU A 27 20.52 -32.14 -8.10
CA GLU A 27 20.11 -30.76 -7.75
C GLU A 27 21.18 -29.72 -8.10
N LEU A 28 22.46 -30.08 -7.96
CA LEU A 28 23.56 -29.22 -8.38
C LEU A 28 23.50 -28.97 -9.89
N LEU A 29 23.26 -30.00 -10.70
CA LEU A 29 23.14 -29.83 -12.15
C LEU A 29 21.90 -28.99 -12.53
N LYS A 30 20.77 -29.18 -11.85
CA LYS A 30 19.58 -28.33 -12.05
C LYS A 30 19.85 -26.86 -11.73
N ALA A 31 20.62 -26.57 -10.67
CA ALA A 31 21.01 -25.20 -10.34
C ALA A 31 21.84 -24.56 -11.48
N ARG A 32 22.82 -25.29 -12.02
CA ARG A 32 23.65 -24.81 -13.14
C ARG A 32 22.85 -24.61 -14.43
N ILE A 33 21.91 -25.50 -14.71
CA ILE A 33 21.00 -25.34 -15.86
C ILE A 33 20.19 -24.04 -15.70
N ARG A 34 19.68 -23.74 -14.50
CA ARG A 34 18.96 -22.49 -14.24
C ARG A 34 19.86 -21.27 -14.41
N GLU A 35 21.08 -21.30 -13.88
CA GLU A 35 22.07 -20.22 -14.10
C GLU A 35 22.30 -19.98 -15.59
N ARG A 36 22.51 -21.06 -16.36
CA ARG A 36 22.70 -20.97 -17.81
C ARG A 36 21.47 -20.40 -18.53
N LEU A 37 20.27 -20.81 -18.14
CA LEU A 37 19.04 -20.27 -18.71
C LEU A 37 18.87 -18.79 -18.37
N VAL A 38 19.25 -18.35 -17.17
CA VAL A 38 19.26 -16.92 -16.79
C VAL A 38 20.21 -16.14 -17.69
N GLU A 39 21.43 -16.63 -17.92
CA GLU A 39 22.40 -16.00 -18.83
C GLU A 39 21.87 -15.90 -20.27
N LEU A 40 21.34 -17.00 -20.81
CA LEU A 40 20.82 -17.07 -22.18
C LEU A 40 19.65 -16.09 -22.41
N TYR A 41 18.83 -15.87 -21.38
CA TYR A 41 17.63 -15.05 -21.45
C TYR A 41 17.77 -13.65 -20.86
N ASP A 42 18.96 -13.25 -20.41
CA ASP A 42 19.21 -11.92 -19.83
C ASP A 42 18.82 -10.77 -20.77
N GLY A 43 19.16 -10.91 -22.06
CA GLY A 43 18.74 -9.97 -23.10
C GLY A 43 17.22 -9.90 -23.26
N LEU A 44 16.52 -11.04 -23.17
CA LEU A 44 15.06 -11.08 -23.26
C LEU A 44 14.41 -10.44 -22.03
N VAL A 45 14.96 -10.68 -20.84
CA VAL A 45 14.54 -10.02 -19.61
C VAL A 45 14.66 -8.51 -19.77
N SER A 46 15.79 -8.02 -20.29
CA SER A 46 16.02 -6.61 -20.58
C SER A 46 15.03 -6.05 -21.62
N ASP A 47 14.69 -6.81 -22.65
CA ASP A 47 13.69 -6.41 -23.65
C ASP A 47 12.27 -6.33 -23.07
N VAL A 48 11.91 -7.26 -22.18
CA VAL A 48 10.62 -7.24 -21.48
C VAL A 48 10.52 -6.03 -20.58
N THR A 49 11.53 -5.78 -19.73
CA THR A 49 11.53 -4.66 -18.77
C THR A 49 11.57 -3.30 -19.46
N ARG A 50 12.30 -3.18 -20.58
CA ARG A 50 12.40 -1.94 -21.37
C ARG A 50 11.03 -1.37 -21.75
N ARG A 51 10.05 -2.23 -22.03
CA ARG A 51 8.66 -1.84 -22.40
C ARG A 51 7.88 -1.21 -21.24
N TYR A 52 8.40 -1.27 -20.02
CA TYR A 52 7.76 -0.78 -18.79
C TYR A 52 8.53 0.33 -18.07
N ARG A 53 9.60 0.85 -18.68
CA ARG A 53 10.34 2.01 -18.12
C ARG A 53 9.43 3.23 -18.00
N TYR A 54 9.78 4.11 -17.06
CA TYR A 54 9.09 5.39 -16.80
C TYR A 54 7.64 5.26 -16.33
N ARG A 55 7.27 4.12 -15.72
CA ARG A 55 5.94 3.91 -15.12
C ARG A 55 5.90 4.08 -13.59
N GLY A 56 6.90 4.75 -13.02
CA GLY A 56 6.99 5.03 -11.59
C GLY A 56 7.77 4.00 -10.76
N GLU A 57 8.29 2.94 -11.38
CA GLU A 57 9.09 1.91 -10.71
C GLU A 57 10.54 1.89 -11.17
N PRO A 58 11.51 1.60 -10.27
CA PRO A 58 12.90 1.38 -10.63
C PRO A 58 13.05 0.23 -11.63
N VAL A 59 13.87 0.44 -12.66
CA VAL A 59 14.08 -0.56 -13.72
C VAL A 59 14.63 -1.88 -13.16
N GLU A 60 15.45 -1.82 -12.12
CA GLU A 60 15.99 -3.01 -11.45
C GLU A 60 14.89 -3.85 -10.79
N ASP A 61 13.88 -3.22 -10.17
CA ASP A 61 12.75 -3.95 -9.57
C ASP A 61 11.90 -4.64 -10.65
N LEU A 62 11.69 -3.97 -11.78
CA LEU A 62 11.04 -4.57 -12.94
C LEU A 62 11.85 -5.76 -13.48
N ARG A 63 13.19 -5.66 -13.47
CA ARG A 63 14.10 -6.72 -13.87
C ARG A 63 14.01 -7.92 -12.94
N GLN A 64 13.96 -7.71 -11.63
CA GLN A 64 13.72 -8.78 -10.66
C GLN A 64 12.36 -9.46 -10.87
N ALA A 65 11.29 -8.69 -11.09
CA ALA A 65 9.98 -9.25 -11.39
C ALA A 65 9.99 -10.11 -12.67
N ALA A 66 10.69 -9.66 -13.71
CA ALA A 66 10.88 -10.43 -14.93
C ALA A 66 11.70 -11.71 -14.70
N TYR A 67 12.79 -11.69 -13.92
CA TYR A 67 13.52 -12.92 -13.57
C TYR A 67 12.66 -13.92 -12.78
N VAL A 68 11.80 -13.44 -11.87
CA VAL A 68 10.81 -14.31 -11.20
C VAL A 68 9.89 -14.98 -12.22
N GLY A 69 9.43 -14.22 -13.23
CA GLY A 69 8.66 -14.77 -14.35
C GLY A 69 9.43 -15.77 -15.19
N LEU A 70 10.72 -15.53 -15.46
CA LEU A 70 11.59 -16.47 -16.15
C LEU A 70 11.70 -17.79 -15.36
N MET A 71 11.94 -17.71 -14.05
CA MET A 71 12.02 -18.89 -13.20
C MET A 71 10.71 -19.68 -13.13
N LYS A 72 9.56 -18.99 -13.15
CA LYS A 72 8.26 -19.65 -13.28
C LYS A 72 8.10 -20.35 -14.62
N ALA A 73 8.54 -19.72 -15.71
CA ALA A 73 8.53 -20.33 -17.03
C ALA A 73 9.43 -21.57 -17.08
N VAL A 74 10.65 -21.48 -16.54
CA VAL A 74 11.60 -22.61 -16.45
C VAL A 74 10.99 -23.79 -15.69
N ASN A 75 10.30 -23.53 -14.58
CA ASN A 75 9.69 -24.59 -13.77
C ASN A 75 8.38 -25.14 -14.34
N GLY A 76 7.69 -24.40 -15.21
CA GLY A 76 6.36 -24.73 -15.71
C GLY A 76 6.28 -24.94 -17.22
N TYR A 77 7.41 -25.02 -17.91
CA TYR A 77 7.46 -25.29 -19.36
C TYR A 77 7.31 -26.79 -19.62
N ASP A 78 6.53 -27.11 -20.65
CA ASP A 78 6.31 -28.47 -21.13
C ASP A 78 6.68 -28.55 -22.61
N ALA A 79 7.71 -29.33 -22.92
CA ALA A 79 8.22 -29.49 -24.28
C ALA A 79 7.28 -30.33 -25.17
N GLU A 80 6.39 -31.14 -24.60
CA GLU A 80 5.45 -31.97 -25.34
C GLU A 80 4.36 -31.13 -26.03
N LEU A 81 4.11 -29.91 -25.56
CA LEU A 81 3.14 -28.98 -26.14
C LEU A 81 3.63 -28.32 -27.45
N GLY A 82 4.90 -28.50 -27.83
CA GLY A 82 5.42 -28.13 -29.15
C GLY A 82 5.58 -26.61 -29.41
N HIS A 83 5.56 -25.78 -28.37
CA HIS A 83 5.80 -24.34 -28.48
C HIS A 83 7.22 -23.98 -28.05
N GLU A 84 7.88 -23.05 -28.74
CA GLU A 84 9.23 -22.59 -28.36
C GLU A 84 9.25 -21.99 -26.94
N PHE A 85 10.28 -22.32 -26.15
CA PHE A 85 10.41 -21.85 -24.77
C PHE A 85 10.47 -20.33 -24.70
N ARG A 86 11.14 -19.69 -25.67
CA ARG A 86 11.26 -18.23 -25.75
C ARG A 86 9.91 -17.52 -25.73
N GLY A 87 8.93 -18.01 -26.49
CA GLY A 87 7.58 -17.43 -26.54
C GLY A 87 6.84 -17.57 -25.21
N TYR A 88 6.90 -18.77 -24.63
CA TYR A 88 6.30 -19.05 -23.33
C TYR A 88 6.90 -18.22 -22.19
N ALA A 89 8.23 -18.14 -22.14
CA ALA A 89 8.96 -17.34 -21.18
C ALA A 89 8.60 -15.85 -21.30
N MET A 90 8.51 -15.32 -22.52
CA MET A 90 8.12 -13.92 -22.73
C MET A 90 6.74 -13.59 -22.14
N ILE A 91 5.72 -14.43 -22.40
CA ILE A 91 4.36 -14.21 -21.86
C ILE A 91 4.35 -14.30 -20.33
N THR A 92 5.07 -15.27 -19.77
CA THR A 92 5.16 -15.46 -18.31
C THR A 92 5.86 -14.30 -17.63
N MET A 93 6.98 -13.81 -18.18
CA MET A 93 7.70 -12.63 -17.68
C MET A 93 6.85 -11.37 -17.73
N ILE A 94 6.15 -11.11 -18.85
CA ILE A 94 5.22 -9.98 -18.97
C ILE A 94 4.13 -10.07 -17.90
N GLY A 95 3.62 -11.28 -17.64
CA GLY A 95 2.63 -11.54 -16.59
C GLY A 95 3.13 -11.16 -15.20
N GLU A 96 4.35 -11.56 -14.82
CA GLU A 96 4.93 -11.20 -13.52
C GLU A 96 5.25 -9.71 -13.40
N VAL A 97 5.74 -9.05 -14.46
CA VAL A 97 5.95 -7.59 -14.45
C VAL A 97 4.62 -6.86 -14.24
N LYS A 98 3.56 -7.24 -14.98
CA LYS A 98 2.22 -6.67 -14.78
C LYS A 98 1.68 -6.93 -13.37
N ARG A 99 1.94 -8.13 -12.83
CA ARG A 99 1.56 -8.48 -11.46
C ARG A 99 2.32 -7.62 -10.43
N HIS A 100 3.59 -7.35 -10.64
CA HIS A 100 4.38 -6.46 -9.78
C HIS A 100 3.73 -5.07 -9.71
N PHE A 101 3.38 -4.46 -10.86
CA PHE A 101 2.63 -3.20 -10.89
C PHE A 101 1.34 -3.27 -10.08
N ARG A 102 0.56 -4.33 -10.26
CA ARG A 102 -0.70 -4.48 -9.53
C ARG A 102 -0.52 -4.63 -8.01
N ASP A 103 0.47 -5.40 -7.57
CA ASP A 103 0.55 -5.84 -6.18
C ASP A 103 1.45 -4.94 -5.31
N ARG A 104 2.41 -4.21 -5.90
CA ARG A 104 3.51 -3.52 -5.17
C ARG A 104 3.57 -2.01 -5.35
N THR A 105 2.96 -1.47 -6.40
CA THR A 105 3.22 -0.07 -6.83
C THR A 105 2.12 0.91 -6.41
N TRP A 106 1.09 0.41 -5.74
CA TRP A 106 0.00 1.23 -5.23
C TRP A 106 0.41 1.94 -3.95
N ALA A 107 0.40 3.28 -3.97
CA ALA A 107 0.64 4.09 -2.78
C ALA A 107 -0.37 3.78 -1.65
N ILE A 108 -1.63 3.53 -2.01
CA ILE A 108 -2.68 3.10 -1.08
C ILE A 108 -3.32 1.81 -1.62
N ARG A 109 -3.41 0.79 -0.76
CA ARG A 109 -3.99 -0.50 -1.15
C ARG A 109 -5.50 -0.39 -1.34
N VAL A 110 -5.97 -0.51 -2.57
CA VAL A 110 -7.41 -0.57 -2.90
C VAL A 110 -7.89 -2.00 -3.20
N PRO A 111 -9.21 -2.29 -3.07
CA PRO A 111 -9.76 -3.58 -3.45
C PRO A 111 -9.50 -3.96 -4.91
N ARG A 112 -9.37 -5.27 -5.15
CA ARG A 112 -8.93 -5.83 -6.44
C ARG A 112 -9.81 -5.44 -7.63
N VAL A 113 -11.13 -5.38 -7.41
CA VAL A 113 -12.11 -5.03 -8.45
C VAL A 113 -11.79 -3.65 -9.06
N TYR A 114 -11.42 -2.66 -8.23
CA TYR A 114 -11.10 -1.31 -8.71
C TYR A 114 -9.75 -1.23 -9.43
N GLN A 115 -8.78 -2.07 -9.05
CA GLN A 115 -7.50 -2.14 -9.75
C GLN A 115 -7.66 -2.65 -11.19
N GLU A 116 -8.49 -3.68 -11.36
CA GLU A 116 -8.79 -4.28 -12.67
C GLU A 116 -9.62 -3.30 -13.52
N ARG A 117 -10.66 -2.68 -12.93
CA ARG A 117 -11.47 -1.67 -13.60
C ARG A 117 -10.71 -0.41 -13.99
N ARG A 118 -9.68 0.01 -13.26
CA ARG A 118 -8.83 1.15 -13.66
C ARG A 118 -8.18 0.94 -15.03
N ILE A 119 -7.78 -0.30 -15.35
CA ILE A 119 -7.17 -0.60 -16.65
C ILE A 119 -8.21 -0.41 -17.76
N GLU A 120 -9.44 -0.88 -17.54
CA GLU A 120 -10.56 -0.70 -18.45
C GLU A 120 -10.96 0.76 -18.59
N LEU A 121 -11.00 1.50 -17.47
CA LEU A 121 -11.28 2.93 -17.41
C LEU A 121 -10.26 3.71 -18.25
N ASN A 122 -8.96 3.48 -18.08
CA ASN A 122 -7.92 4.16 -18.86
C ASN A 122 -8.06 3.91 -20.36
N LYS A 123 -8.43 2.68 -20.74
CA LYS A 123 -8.68 2.32 -22.14
C LYS A 123 -9.94 3.02 -22.67
N ALA A 124 -11.05 2.97 -21.93
CA ALA A 124 -12.30 3.64 -22.28
C ALA A 124 -12.11 5.16 -22.42
N THR A 125 -11.41 5.78 -21.47
CA THR A 125 -11.07 7.21 -21.52
C THR A 125 -10.27 7.56 -22.77
N SER A 126 -9.25 6.75 -23.11
CA SER A 126 -8.42 7.00 -24.30
C SER A 126 -9.23 6.85 -25.60
N GLU A 127 -10.03 5.80 -25.74
CA GLU A 127 -10.88 5.56 -26.90
C GLU A 127 -11.94 6.65 -27.09
N LEU A 128 -12.62 7.04 -26.02
CA LEU A 128 -13.64 8.09 -26.06
C LEU A 128 -13.01 9.46 -26.34
N THR A 129 -11.87 9.78 -25.74
CA THR A 129 -11.17 11.04 -26.04
C THR A 129 -10.81 11.14 -27.52
N GLN A 130 -10.33 10.04 -28.11
CA GLN A 130 -10.03 9.99 -29.55
C GLN A 130 -11.29 10.15 -30.42
N THR A 131 -12.42 9.59 -30.00
CA THR A 131 -13.67 9.60 -30.77
C THR A 131 -14.43 10.93 -30.64
N LEU A 132 -14.48 11.50 -29.44
CA LEU A 132 -15.26 12.69 -29.10
C LEU A 132 -14.48 13.99 -29.32
N GLY A 133 -13.15 13.94 -29.32
CA GLY A 133 -12.29 15.13 -29.42
C GLY A 133 -12.23 15.97 -28.14
N HIS A 134 -12.79 15.48 -27.03
CA HIS A 134 -12.71 16.07 -25.71
C HIS A 134 -12.59 15.00 -24.63
N SER A 135 -12.27 15.39 -23.40
CA SER A 135 -12.27 14.48 -22.25
C SER A 135 -13.69 13.96 -21.99
N PRO A 136 -13.90 12.64 -21.84
CA PRO A 136 -15.22 12.06 -21.62
C PRO A 136 -15.76 12.37 -20.22
N THR A 137 -17.07 12.50 -20.13
CA THR A 137 -17.84 12.67 -18.90
C THR A 137 -18.05 11.33 -18.19
N VAL A 138 -18.45 11.38 -16.91
CA VAL A 138 -18.77 10.19 -16.10
C VAL A 138 -19.89 9.36 -16.74
N ALA A 139 -20.92 10.02 -17.28
CA ALA A 139 -22.03 9.35 -17.96
C ALA A 139 -21.58 8.62 -19.24
N GLU A 140 -20.69 9.23 -20.04
CA GLU A 140 -20.14 8.60 -21.25
C GLU A 140 -19.25 7.41 -20.92
N LEU A 141 -18.43 7.52 -19.86
CA LEU A 141 -17.61 6.42 -19.35
C LEU A 141 -18.48 5.28 -18.82
N SER A 142 -19.53 5.60 -18.07
CA SER A 142 -20.52 4.64 -17.56
C SER A 142 -21.17 3.87 -18.71
N ALA A 143 -21.65 4.57 -19.74
CA ALA A 143 -22.25 3.96 -20.92
C ALA A 143 -21.28 3.06 -21.70
N LYS A 144 -20.01 3.49 -21.83
CA LYS A 144 -18.97 2.73 -22.55
C LYS A 144 -18.51 1.48 -21.78
N MET A 145 -18.40 1.57 -20.46
CA MET A 145 -17.91 0.49 -19.60
C MET A 145 -19.02 -0.47 -19.14
N GLY A 146 -20.29 -0.07 -19.26
CA GLY A 146 -21.43 -0.89 -18.82
C GLY A 146 -21.55 -1.01 -17.30
N ILE A 147 -21.07 -0.01 -16.55
CA ILE A 147 -21.15 0.08 -15.09
C ILE A 147 -21.87 1.37 -14.67
N SER A 148 -22.34 1.47 -13.42
CA SER A 148 -23.02 2.69 -12.95
C SER A 148 -22.06 3.88 -12.87
N GLU A 149 -22.59 5.11 -12.93
CA GLU A 149 -21.80 6.32 -12.73
C GLU A 149 -21.10 6.36 -11.36
N GLU A 150 -21.75 5.83 -10.31
CA GLU A 150 -21.15 5.66 -8.99
C GLU A 150 -19.89 4.77 -9.04
N GLU A 151 -19.95 3.65 -9.75
CA GLU A 151 -18.81 2.75 -9.90
C GLU A 151 -17.68 3.37 -10.74
N VAL A 152 -18.02 4.22 -11.72
CA VAL A 152 -17.03 5.03 -12.45
C VAL A 152 -16.35 6.01 -11.51
N LEU A 153 -17.11 6.74 -10.68
CA LEU A 153 -16.57 7.69 -9.70
C LEU A 153 -15.66 7.00 -8.68
N LEU A 154 -16.08 5.86 -8.12
CA LEU A 154 -15.25 5.07 -7.21
C LEU A 154 -13.97 4.58 -7.89
N THR A 155 -14.05 4.18 -9.17
CA THR A 155 -12.86 3.75 -9.93
C THR A 155 -11.93 4.93 -10.24
N LEU A 156 -12.47 6.12 -10.52
CA LEU A 156 -11.70 7.35 -10.68
C LEU A 156 -10.98 7.74 -9.39
N GLU A 157 -11.69 7.70 -8.26
CA GLU A 157 -11.12 7.99 -6.94
C GLU A 157 -10.03 6.97 -6.58
N ALA A 158 -10.32 5.67 -6.75
CA ALA A 158 -9.33 4.61 -6.58
C ALA A 158 -8.12 4.80 -7.53
N SER A 159 -8.29 5.39 -8.70
CA SER A 159 -7.17 5.64 -9.61
C SER A 159 -6.18 6.67 -9.08
N THR A 160 -6.61 7.59 -8.20
CA THR A 160 -5.72 8.56 -7.53
C THR A 160 -4.86 7.89 -6.47
N ALA A 161 -5.37 6.83 -5.82
CA ALA A 161 -4.65 6.01 -4.85
C ALA A 161 -3.47 5.21 -5.44
N TYR A 162 -3.34 5.17 -6.78
CA TYR A 162 -2.20 4.54 -7.44
C TYR A 162 -0.88 5.29 -7.18
N SER A 163 -0.89 6.63 -7.25
CA SER A 163 0.30 7.46 -7.05
C SER A 163 -0.07 8.68 -6.21
N ALA A 164 0.49 8.74 -4.99
CA ALA A 164 0.38 9.91 -4.14
C ALA A 164 1.35 11.01 -4.61
N LEU A 165 0.97 12.27 -4.41
CA LEU A 165 1.89 13.41 -4.52
C LEU A 165 2.80 13.42 -3.29
N SER A 166 4.08 13.77 -3.49
CA SER A 166 5.00 13.97 -2.37
C SER A 166 4.67 15.28 -1.66
N LEU A 167 4.70 15.28 -0.32
CA LEU A 167 4.63 16.53 0.45
C LEU A 167 5.91 17.34 0.29
N ASP A 168 7.04 16.68 0.06
CA ASP A 168 8.33 17.31 -0.22
C ASP A 168 8.44 17.78 -1.69
N ALA A 169 7.35 17.70 -2.47
CA ALA A 169 7.38 18.19 -3.84
C ALA A 169 7.50 19.73 -3.84
N PRO A 170 8.49 20.31 -4.52
CA PRO A 170 8.66 21.75 -4.56
C PRO A 170 7.49 22.41 -5.31
N VAL A 171 7.01 23.52 -4.76
CA VAL A 171 5.96 24.35 -5.34
C VAL A 171 6.61 25.63 -5.84
N GLY A 172 6.94 25.65 -7.14
CA GLY A 172 7.64 26.77 -7.80
C GLY A 172 9.06 26.40 -8.23
N ASP A 173 9.77 27.38 -8.80
CA ASP A 173 11.14 27.23 -9.29
C ASP A 173 12.13 27.98 -8.39
N GLY A 174 13.22 27.31 -7.98
CA GLY A 174 14.31 27.91 -7.19
C GLY A 174 14.83 26.98 -6.09
N GLU A 175 16.02 27.28 -5.56
CA GLU A 175 16.62 26.52 -4.43
C GLU A 175 15.83 26.69 -3.12
N ASP A 176 15.02 27.75 -3.00
CA ASP A 176 14.16 28.06 -1.85
C ASP A 176 12.66 27.82 -2.14
N ALA A 177 12.33 26.93 -3.08
CA ALA A 177 10.94 26.61 -3.37
C ALA A 177 10.27 25.96 -2.15
N ALA A 178 9.12 26.50 -1.74
CA ALA A 178 8.34 25.93 -0.64
C ALA A 178 7.88 24.51 -1.00
N GLU A 179 7.78 23.64 -0.02
CA GLU A 179 7.33 22.27 -0.22
C GLU A 179 5.79 22.22 -0.17
N LEU A 180 5.18 21.27 -0.88
CA LEU A 180 3.72 21.10 -0.86
C LEU A 180 3.17 20.92 0.57
N GLY A 181 3.95 20.29 1.45
CA GLY A 181 3.65 20.11 2.87
C GLY A 181 3.52 21.41 3.64
N ASP A 182 4.25 22.47 3.26
CA ASP A 182 4.21 23.78 3.95
C ASP A 182 2.86 24.48 3.81
N PHE A 183 2.10 24.15 2.77
CA PHE A 183 0.77 24.69 2.52
C PHE A 183 -0.34 23.91 3.23
N LEU A 184 -0.03 22.75 3.82
CA LEU A 184 -1.03 21.97 4.53
C LEU A 184 -1.24 22.53 5.93
N PRO A 185 -2.48 22.94 6.27
CA PRO A 185 -2.76 23.45 7.61
C PRO A 185 -2.64 22.32 8.64
N ALA A 186 -1.81 22.51 9.65
CA ALA A 186 -1.83 21.67 10.83
C ALA A 186 -3.04 22.03 11.70
N GLN A 187 -3.83 21.05 12.12
CA GLN A 187 -4.78 21.26 13.22
C GLN A 187 -4.00 21.37 14.52
N ASP A 188 -3.68 22.58 14.95
CA ASP A 188 -3.08 22.82 16.26
C ASP A 188 -4.17 22.88 17.34
N GLY A 189 -4.49 21.72 17.90
CA GLY A 189 -5.43 21.58 19.02
C GLY A 189 -4.88 22.09 20.36
N SER A 190 -3.67 22.67 20.40
CA SER A 190 -3.08 23.17 21.65
C SER A 190 -3.89 24.32 22.25
N LEU A 191 -4.45 25.19 21.41
CA LEU A 191 -5.30 26.29 21.86
C LEU A 191 -6.60 25.78 22.48
N ASP A 192 -7.28 24.82 21.83
CA ASP A 192 -8.50 24.20 22.34
C ASP A 192 -8.23 23.52 23.69
N MET A 193 -7.12 22.77 23.80
CA MET A 193 -6.73 22.12 25.05
C MET A 193 -6.40 23.13 26.16
N LEU A 194 -5.81 24.28 25.82
CA LEU A 194 -5.54 25.36 26.77
C LEU A 194 -6.83 26.02 27.25
N LEU A 195 -7.78 26.28 26.34
CA LEU A 195 -9.10 26.82 26.67
C LEU A 195 -9.88 25.87 27.58
N ASP A 196 -9.88 24.57 27.29
CA ASP A 196 -10.51 23.55 28.14
C ASP A 196 -9.90 23.54 29.54
N LYS A 197 -8.57 23.56 29.65
CA LYS A 197 -7.86 23.60 30.94
C LYS A 197 -8.16 24.87 31.72
N HIS A 198 -8.17 26.03 31.06
CA HIS A 198 -8.48 27.31 31.70
C HIS A 198 -9.93 27.38 32.17
N SER A 199 -10.86 26.78 31.43
CA SER A 199 -12.29 26.78 31.77
C SER A 199 -12.60 25.84 32.93
N VAL A 200 -11.97 24.66 32.98
CA VAL A 200 -12.20 23.65 34.02
C VAL A 200 -11.49 23.99 35.34
N LYS A 201 -10.33 24.64 35.30
CA LYS A 201 -9.49 24.88 36.48
C LYS A 201 -10.21 25.63 37.62
N PRO A 202 -10.90 26.78 37.39
CA PRO A 202 -11.63 27.48 38.45
C PRO A 202 -12.73 26.63 39.08
N LEU A 203 -13.41 25.81 38.27
CA LEU A 203 -14.48 24.92 38.75
C LEU A 203 -13.93 23.80 39.65
N ILE A 204 -12.77 23.23 39.29
CA ILE A 204 -12.06 22.26 40.14
C ILE A 204 -11.55 22.92 41.42
N ASP A 205 -11.05 24.16 41.34
CA ASP A 205 -10.55 24.89 42.51
C ASP A 205 -11.67 25.26 43.49
N ALA A 206 -12.91 25.42 43.01
CA ALA A 206 -14.10 25.63 43.83
C ALA A 206 -14.71 24.34 44.43
N LEU A 207 -14.19 23.15 44.10
CA LEU A 207 -14.65 21.90 44.69
C LEU A 207 -14.23 21.81 46.17
N PRO A 208 -15.07 21.22 47.04
CA PRO A 208 -14.67 20.83 48.39
C PRO A 208 -13.38 19.99 48.36
N THR A 209 -12.47 20.21 49.32
CA THR A 209 -11.16 19.55 49.38
C THR A 209 -11.23 18.03 49.22
N ARG A 210 -12.23 17.39 49.84
CA ARG A 210 -12.45 15.95 49.75
C ARG A 210 -12.81 15.50 48.33
N GLU A 211 -13.69 16.22 47.65
CA GLU A 211 -14.12 15.94 46.28
C GLU A 211 -12.99 16.17 45.28
N LYS A 212 -12.25 17.27 45.46
CA LYS A 212 -11.06 17.62 44.66
C LYS A 212 -9.99 16.52 44.77
N ASN A 213 -9.69 16.04 45.97
CA ASN A 213 -8.70 14.99 46.18
C ASN A 213 -9.12 13.66 45.54
N ILE A 214 -10.40 13.28 45.67
CA ILE A 214 -10.95 12.08 45.02
C ILE A 214 -10.87 12.20 43.48
N LEU A 215 -11.18 13.38 42.93
CA LEU A 215 -11.08 13.66 41.50
C LEU A 215 -9.62 13.58 41.01
N LEU A 216 -8.67 14.19 41.73
CA LEU A 216 -7.25 14.17 41.38
C LEU A 216 -6.66 12.77 41.47
N MET A 217 -6.94 12.00 42.52
CA MET A 217 -6.51 10.60 42.63
C MET A 217 -7.01 9.75 41.47
N ARG A 218 -8.25 10.01 41.00
CA ARG A 218 -8.84 9.29 39.88
C ARG A 218 -8.21 9.66 38.53
N PHE A 219 -8.12 10.95 38.21
CA PHE A 219 -7.80 11.43 36.86
C PHE A 219 -6.34 11.87 36.67
N TYR A 220 -5.62 12.15 37.75
CA TYR A 220 -4.18 12.47 37.73
C TYR A 220 -3.34 11.35 38.36
N GLY A 221 -3.82 10.78 39.47
CA GLY A 221 -3.15 9.67 40.18
C GLY A 221 -3.39 8.29 39.57
N ASN A 222 -4.25 8.16 38.55
CA ASN A 222 -4.63 6.89 37.91
C ASN A 222 -5.13 5.79 38.86
N MET A 223 -5.65 6.15 40.03
CA MET A 223 -6.13 5.17 41.01
C MET A 223 -7.50 4.62 40.62
N THR A 224 -7.71 3.34 40.92
CA THR A 224 -9.02 2.70 40.84
C THR A 224 -9.95 3.24 41.93
N GLN A 225 -11.25 3.19 41.70
CA GLN A 225 -12.22 3.62 42.72
C GLN A 225 -12.15 2.75 44.00
N ALA A 226 -11.66 1.51 43.90
CA ALA A 226 -11.44 0.64 45.05
C ALA A 226 -10.21 1.08 45.88
N GLU A 227 -9.11 1.46 45.23
CA GLU A 227 -7.93 2.01 45.91
C GLU A 227 -8.24 3.35 46.58
N ILE A 228 -8.96 4.24 45.88
CA ILE A 228 -9.43 5.51 46.46
C ILE A 228 -10.37 5.26 47.65
N ALA A 229 -11.25 4.25 47.55
CA ALA A 229 -12.16 3.89 48.63
C ALA A 229 -11.42 3.41 49.89
N ALA A 230 -10.36 2.60 49.70
CA ALA A 230 -9.50 2.15 50.78
C ALA A 230 -8.79 3.33 51.46
N GLU A 231 -8.24 4.27 50.69
CA GLU A 231 -7.56 5.47 51.20
C GLU A 231 -8.49 6.36 52.05
N PHE A 232 -9.76 6.51 51.65
CA PHE A 232 -10.74 7.34 52.35
C PHE A 232 -11.60 6.60 53.38
N GLY A 233 -11.37 5.29 53.59
CA GLY A 233 -12.16 4.48 54.52
C GLY A 233 -13.66 4.41 54.19
N ILE A 234 -14.02 4.45 52.90
CA ILE A 234 -15.41 4.41 52.41
C ILE A 234 -15.61 3.27 51.41
N SER A 235 -16.84 3.04 50.95
CA SER A 235 -17.09 2.04 49.91
C SER A 235 -16.77 2.56 48.51
N GLN A 236 -16.37 1.66 47.61
CA GLN A 236 -16.15 1.98 46.19
C GLN A 236 -17.40 2.57 45.52
N MET A 237 -18.60 2.10 45.89
CA MET A 237 -19.86 2.68 45.43
C MET A 237 -20.05 4.12 45.90
N HIS A 238 -19.58 4.47 47.10
CA HIS A 238 -19.61 5.85 47.59
C HIS A 238 -18.66 6.74 46.77
N VAL A 239 -17.43 6.28 46.49
CA VAL A 239 -16.48 7.00 45.61
C VAL A 239 -17.09 7.21 44.22
N SER A 240 -17.74 6.19 43.64
CA SER A 240 -18.41 6.30 42.34
C SER A 240 -19.51 7.37 42.34
N ARG A 241 -20.33 7.42 43.40
CA ARG A 241 -21.38 8.45 43.55
C ARG A 241 -20.80 9.86 43.66
N ILE A 242 -19.72 10.04 44.42
CA ILE A 242 -19.02 11.32 44.56
C ILE A 242 -18.46 11.76 43.20
N LEU A 243 -17.73 10.89 42.49
CA LEU A 243 -17.18 11.22 41.18
C LEU A 243 -18.27 11.60 40.17
N ARG A 244 -19.40 10.89 40.14
CA ARG A 244 -20.53 11.26 39.28
C ARG A 244 -21.07 12.65 39.60
N ALA A 245 -21.33 12.93 40.88
CA ALA A 245 -21.83 14.24 41.32
C ALA A 245 -20.85 15.37 40.96
N VAL A 246 -19.55 15.16 41.18
CA VAL A 246 -18.50 16.13 40.84
C VAL A 246 -18.45 16.36 39.33
N LEU A 247 -18.46 15.29 38.51
CA LEU A 247 -18.42 15.42 37.05
C LEU A 247 -19.66 16.10 36.48
N THR A 248 -20.84 15.86 37.06
CA THR A 248 -22.07 16.59 36.70
C THR A 248 -21.91 18.07 37.05
N LYS A 249 -21.46 18.40 38.26
CA LYS A 249 -21.25 19.80 38.68
C LYS A 249 -20.23 20.54 37.80
N LEU A 250 -19.13 19.88 37.45
CA LEU A 250 -18.13 20.45 36.54
C LEU A 250 -18.70 20.65 35.13
N ARG A 251 -19.54 19.75 34.64
CA ARG A 251 -20.21 19.87 33.34
C ARG A 251 -21.19 21.02 33.31
N ASP A 252 -22.06 21.12 34.32
CA ASP A 252 -23.06 22.18 34.41
C ASP A 252 -22.39 23.56 34.46
N GLY A 253 -21.31 23.69 35.23
CA GLY A 253 -20.54 24.94 35.32
C GLY A 253 -19.69 25.29 34.08
N LEU A 254 -19.58 24.39 33.09
CA LEU A 254 -18.97 24.69 31.77
C LEU A 254 -20.02 25.12 30.74
N THR A 255 -21.30 24.86 30.99
CA THR A 255 -22.42 25.20 30.10
C THR A 255 -23.14 26.49 30.47
N ASP A 256 -22.86 27.02 31.66
CA ASP A 256 -23.28 28.36 32.14
C ASP A 256 -22.27 29.45 31.74
#